data_AF-A0A318GUN6-F1
#
_entry.id   AF-A0A318GUN6-F1
#
_cell.length_a   1.000
_cell.length_b   1.000
_cell.length_c   1.000
_cell.angle_alpha   90.00
_cell.angle_beta   90.00
_cell.angle_gamma   90.00
#
_symmetry.space_group_name_H-M   'P 1'
#
loop_
_entity.id
_entity.type
_entity.pdbx_description
1 polymer ?
#
loop_
_entity_poly.entity_id
_entity_poly.type
_entity_poly.pdbx_seq_one_letter_code
_entity_poly.pdbx_strand_id
1 'polypeptide(L)'
;MDSGEEDQDGMINSTTKTPTLNPGSIVGDWRTIPVELTNALFDLQLEEEATDRRVSNEFEYAATPPDYSEWFEERQYGYAILGIAGHELANRFREYAGLPARAKREWPLGKMLGRKEATERMRRERP
;
A
#
# COMPACT_ATOMS: atom_id res chain seq x y z
N MET A 1 2.24 -5.33 -10.20
CA MET A 1 2.89 -4.37 -9.31
C MET A 1 4.22 -4.02 -9.94
N ASP A 2 4.76 -2.87 -9.59
CA ASP A 2 6.01 -2.36 -10.16
C ASP A 2 7.19 -3.26 -9.80
N SER A 3 7.78 -3.89 -10.82
CA SER A 3 8.95 -4.76 -10.68
C SER A 3 10.23 -4.08 -11.16
N GLY A 4 10.14 -2.77 -11.41
CA GLY A 4 11.22 -1.95 -11.95
C GLY A 4 11.51 -2.16 -13.43
N GLU A 5 12.31 -1.26 -13.99
CA GLU A 5 12.90 -1.36 -15.33
C GLU A 5 14.41 -1.08 -15.24
N GLU A 6 15.18 -1.82 -16.04
CA GLU A 6 16.63 -1.67 -16.13
C GLU A 6 16.99 -0.37 -16.86
N ASP A 7 17.91 0.42 -16.29
CA ASP A 7 18.43 1.61 -16.92
C ASP A 7 19.66 1.33 -17.81
N GLN A 8 20.26 2.40 -18.34
CA GLN A 8 21.41 2.29 -19.25
C GLN A 8 22.68 1.75 -18.56
N ASP A 9 22.73 1.77 -17.23
CA ASP A 9 23.84 1.31 -16.41
C ASP A 9 23.61 -0.11 -15.87
N GLY A 10 22.48 -0.75 -16.24
CA GLY A 10 22.12 -2.09 -15.80
C GLY A 10 21.44 -2.14 -14.42
N MET A 11 20.97 -1.00 -13.91
CA MET A 11 20.35 -0.89 -12.59
C MET A 11 18.82 -0.92 -12.70
N ILE A 12 18.15 -1.69 -11.84
CA ILE A 12 16.69 -1.76 -11.82
C ILE A 12 16.11 -0.62 -10.99
N ASN A 13 15.32 0.26 -11.63
CA ASN A 13 14.68 1.42 -11.00
C ASN A 13 13.15 1.30 -10.97
N SER A 14 12.51 1.84 -9.93
CA SER A 14 11.05 1.90 -9.83
C SER A 14 10.44 2.81 -10.90
N THR A 15 9.39 2.32 -11.56
CA THR A 15 8.65 3.05 -12.60
C THR A 15 7.39 3.73 -12.08
N THR A 16 7.01 3.48 -10.82
CA THR A 16 5.78 4.00 -10.22
C THR A 16 6.07 4.97 -9.07
N LYS A 17 5.20 5.98 -8.92
CA LYS A 17 5.24 6.88 -7.77
C LYS A 17 4.71 6.20 -6.52
N THR A 18 5.27 6.54 -5.37
CA THR A 18 4.72 6.19 -4.06
C THR A 18 3.32 6.78 -3.90
N PRO A 19 2.32 6.00 -3.48
CA PRO A 19 0.99 6.52 -3.18
C PRO A 19 1.04 7.42 -1.95
N THR A 20 0.22 8.48 -1.92
CA THR A 20 0.13 9.39 -0.77
C THR A 20 -1.32 9.56 -0.32
N LEU A 21 -1.60 9.42 0.98
CA LEU A 21 -2.93 9.64 1.54
C LEU A 21 -3.00 11.02 2.21
N ASN A 22 -3.85 11.90 1.67
CA ASN A 22 -4.06 13.25 2.21
C ASN A 22 -5.54 13.50 2.56
N PRO A 23 -6.00 13.17 3.79
CA PRO A 23 -7.32 13.51 4.30
C PRO A 23 -7.59 15.00 4.32
N GLY A 24 -6.56 15.84 4.48
CA GLY A 24 -6.71 17.31 4.43
C GLY A 24 -7.24 17.83 3.08
N SER A 25 -7.14 17.02 2.01
CA SER A 25 -7.74 17.33 0.71
C SER A 25 -9.26 17.08 0.65
N ILE A 26 -9.83 16.36 1.62
CA ILE A 26 -11.25 16.03 1.66
C ILE A 26 -12.02 17.21 2.24
N VAL A 27 -12.95 17.74 1.45
CA VAL A 27 -13.82 18.86 1.82
C VAL A 27 -15.08 18.33 2.50
N GLY A 28 -15.48 18.92 3.62
CA GLY A 28 -16.71 18.59 4.33
C GLY A 28 -16.63 18.82 5.84
N ASP A 29 -17.75 18.63 6.54
CA ASP A 29 -17.76 18.68 8.00
C ASP A 29 -17.42 17.30 8.58
N TRP A 30 -16.18 17.15 9.02
CA TRP A 30 -15.66 15.93 9.65
C TRP A 30 -16.42 15.52 10.92
N ARG A 31 -17.14 16.46 11.57
CA ARG A 31 -17.97 16.14 12.75
C ARG A 31 -19.16 15.25 12.43
N THR A 32 -19.52 15.14 11.15
CA THR A 32 -20.62 14.29 10.68
C THR A 32 -20.19 12.84 10.44
N ILE A 33 -18.90 12.53 10.54
CA ILE A 33 -18.35 11.19 10.37
C ILE A 33 -18.18 10.53 11.75
N PRO A 34 -18.56 9.25 11.91
CA PRO A 34 -18.30 8.49 13.13
C PRO A 34 -16.83 8.53 13.51
N VAL A 35 -16.55 8.74 14.80
CA VAL A 35 -15.18 8.86 15.31
C VAL A 35 -14.33 7.62 14.96
N GLU A 36 -14.96 6.45 14.88
CA GLU A 36 -14.31 5.19 14.54
C GLU A 36 -13.84 5.15 13.08
N LEU A 37 -14.54 5.81 12.16
CA LEU A 37 -14.13 5.90 10.75
C LEU A 37 -13.05 6.97 10.55
N THR A 38 -13.18 8.10 11.26
CA THR A 38 -12.18 9.16 11.26
C THR A 38 -10.85 8.68 11.83
N ASN A 39 -10.87 8.00 12.98
CA ASN A 39 -9.67 7.42 13.58
C ASN A 39 -9.05 6.36 12.66
N ALA A 40 -9.85 5.46 12.08
CA ALA A 40 -9.33 4.47 11.14
C ALA A 40 -8.67 5.09 9.90
N LEU A 41 -9.11 6.28 9.47
CA LEU A 41 -8.44 7.02 8.40
C LEU A 41 -7.10 7.59 8.83
N PHE A 42 -7.00 8.15 10.05
CA PHE A 42 -5.73 8.63 10.59
C PHE A 42 -4.75 7.49 10.87
N ASP A 43 -5.24 6.35 11.37
CA ASP A 43 -4.45 5.14 11.54
C ASP A 43 -3.88 4.68 10.19
N LEU A 44 -4.70 4.73 9.12
CA LEU A 44 -4.24 4.38 7.78
C LEU A 44 -3.14 5.33 7.25
N GLN A 45 -3.19 6.63 7.59
CA GLN A 45 -2.09 7.55 7.28
C GLN A 45 -0.83 7.22 8.06
N LEU A 46 -0.96 6.90 9.35
CA LEU A 46 0.19 6.51 10.17
C LEU A 46 0.85 5.23 9.62
N GLU A 47 0.05 4.28 9.14
CA GLU A 47 0.51 3.07 8.48
C GLU A 47 1.16 3.34 7.11
N GLU A 48 0.72 4.36 6.38
CA GLU A 48 1.41 4.83 5.16
C GLU A 48 2.82 5.31 5.51
N GLU A 49 2.94 6.23 6.47
CA GLU A 49 4.24 6.76 6.90
C GLU A 49 5.16 5.67 7.47
N ALA A 50 4.61 4.68 8.17
CA ALA A 50 5.35 3.54 8.66
C ALA A 50 5.82 2.63 7.52
N THR A 51 4.98 2.43 6.50
CA THR A 51 5.31 1.65 5.30
C THR A 51 6.43 2.34 4.51
N ASP A 52 6.33 3.65 4.29
CA ASP A 52 7.35 4.43 3.60
C ASP A 52 8.70 4.34 4.31
N ARG A 53 8.72 4.45 5.64
CA ARG A 53 9.94 4.28 6.43
C ARG A 53 10.53 2.89 6.31
N ARG A 54 9.71 1.83 6.35
CA ARG A 54 10.17 0.45 6.16
C ARG A 54 10.80 0.26 4.79
N VAL A 55 10.14 0.75 3.74
CA VAL A 55 10.63 0.68 2.36
C VAL A 55 11.94 1.44 2.19
N SER A 56 12.06 2.65 2.77
CA SER A 56 13.31 3.42 2.75
C SER A 56 14.44 2.68 3.47
N ASN A 57 14.17 2.15 4.66
CA ASN A 57 15.16 1.40 5.43
C ASN A 57 15.63 0.14 4.68
N GLU A 58 14.73 -0.57 3.99
CA GLU A 58 15.11 -1.73 3.19
C GLU A 58 16.06 -1.33 2.06
N PHE A 59 15.79 -0.19 1.40
CA PHE A 59 16.69 0.35 0.36
C PHE A 59 18.07 0.70 0.91
N GLU A 60 18.11 1.39 2.05
CA GLU A 60 19.34 1.94 2.61
C GLU A 60 20.25 0.88 3.23
N TYR A 61 19.68 -0.17 3.83
CA TYR A 61 20.44 -1.07 4.69
C TYR A 61 20.44 -2.54 4.26
N ALA A 62 19.54 -2.97 3.39
CA ALA A 62 19.36 -4.38 3.07
C ALA A 62 19.45 -4.70 1.58
N ALA A 63 18.82 -3.89 0.73
CA ALA A 63 18.72 -4.14 -0.69
C ALA A 63 20.06 -3.95 -1.39
N THR A 64 20.43 -4.92 -2.23
CA THR A 64 21.70 -4.89 -2.94
C THR A 64 21.51 -4.71 -4.44
N PRO A 65 22.39 -3.94 -5.10
CA PRO A 65 22.35 -3.82 -6.56
C PRO A 65 22.78 -5.15 -7.23
N PRO A 66 22.40 -5.36 -8.50
CA PRO A 66 21.74 -4.40 -9.40
C PRO A 66 20.22 -4.44 -9.38
N ASP A 67 19.61 -5.47 -8.79
CA ASP A 67 18.18 -5.75 -8.91
C ASP A 67 17.34 -5.21 -7.75
N TYR A 68 17.96 -4.90 -6.60
CA TYR A 68 17.29 -4.39 -5.39
C TYR A 68 16.07 -5.23 -5.00
N SER A 69 16.18 -6.54 -5.13
CA SER A 69 15.06 -7.47 -5.04
C SER A 69 14.33 -7.38 -3.69
N GLU A 70 15.05 -7.18 -2.60
CA GLU A 70 14.54 -7.01 -1.24
C GLU A 70 13.70 -5.73 -1.12
N TRP A 71 14.17 -4.64 -1.70
CA TRP A 71 13.47 -3.37 -1.71
C TRP A 71 12.15 -3.45 -2.49
N PHE A 72 12.18 -4.04 -3.70
CA PHE A 72 10.95 -4.26 -4.46
C PHE A 72 10.01 -5.23 -3.74
N GLU A 73 10.52 -6.24 -3.04
CA GLU A 73 9.69 -7.12 -2.22
C GLU A 73 8.94 -6.33 -1.15
N GLU A 74 9.66 -5.56 -0.34
CA GLU A 74 9.10 -4.82 0.78
C GLU A 74 8.16 -3.71 0.30
N ARG A 75 8.51 -3.02 -0.79
CA ARG A 75 7.66 -2.02 -1.43
C ARG A 75 6.34 -2.59 -1.91
N GLN A 76 6.39 -3.70 -2.66
CA GLN A 76 5.18 -4.33 -3.19
C GLN A 76 4.31 -4.91 -2.06
N TYR A 77 4.93 -5.48 -1.03
CA TYR A 77 4.21 -6.06 0.10
C TYR A 77 3.56 -4.99 0.98
N GLY A 78 4.31 -3.97 1.38
CA GLY A 78 3.82 -2.87 2.21
C GLY A 78 2.63 -2.15 1.59
N TYR A 79 2.76 -1.70 0.34
CA TYR A 79 1.65 -1.02 -0.33
C TYR A 79 0.51 -1.96 -0.73
N ALA A 80 0.73 -3.27 -0.85
CA ALA A 80 -0.38 -4.22 -1.00
C ALA A 80 -1.23 -4.28 0.27
N ILE A 81 -0.60 -4.35 1.44
CA ILE A 81 -1.31 -4.30 2.74
C ILE A 81 -2.06 -2.97 2.88
N LEU A 82 -1.38 -1.85 2.60
CA LEU A 82 -1.98 -0.52 2.70
C LEU A 82 -3.19 -0.37 1.76
N GLY A 83 -3.08 -0.89 0.54
CA GLY A 83 -4.17 -0.89 -0.44
C GLY A 83 -5.35 -1.79 -0.08
N ILE A 84 -5.11 -2.91 0.62
CA ILE A 84 -6.18 -3.77 1.18
C ILE A 84 -6.90 -3.03 2.31
N ALA A 85 -6.16 -2.47 3.27
CA ALA A 85 -6.72 -1.71 4.38
C ALA A 85 -7.53 -0.49 3.89
N GLY A 86 -6.99 0.24 2.91
CA GLY A 86 -7.69 1.36 2.28
C GLY A 86 -8.97 0.93 1.55
N HIS A 87 -8.97 -0.24 0.92
CA HIS A 87 -10.17 -0.80 0.29
C HIS A 87 -11.27 -1.12 1.33
N GLU A 88 -10.90 -1.77 2.43
CA GLU A 88 -11.82 -2.09 3.52
C GLU A 88 -12.40 -0.82 4.17
N LEU A 89 -11.54 0.15 4.47
CA LEU A 89 -11.96 1.43 5.02
C LEU A 89 -12.91 2.18 4.07
N ALA A 90 -12.59 2.21 2.78
CA ALA A 90 -13.46 2.82 1.77
C ALA A 90 -14.85 2.16 1.72
N ASN A 91 -14.94 0.83 1.88
CA ASN A 91 -16.23 0.14 1.95
C ASN A 91 -17.02 0.52 3.21
N ARG A 92 -16.36 0.64 4.37
CA ARG A 92 -17.00 1.09 5.62
C ARG A 92 -17.58 2.50 5.49
N PHE A 93 -16.84 3.42 4.85
CA PHE A 93 -17.35 4.77 4.55
C PHE A 93 -18.58 4.74 3.63
N ARG A 94 -18.59 3.85 2.62
CA ARG A 94 -19.72 3.71 1.70
C ARG A 94 -20.96 3.15 2.40
N GLU A 95 -20.76 2.13 3.24
CA GLU A 95 -21.83 1.56 4.06
C GLU A 95 -22.46 2.62 4.97
N TYR A 96 -21.63 3.40 5.66
CA TYR A 96 -22.10 4.54 6.47
C TYR A 96 -22.91 5.56 5.65
N ALA A 97 -22.46 5.85 4.43
CA ALA A 97 -23.14 6.78 3.52
C ALA A 97 -24.34 6.17 2.76
N GLY A 98 -24.69 4.90 2.98
CA GLY A 98 -25.75 4.21 2.23
C GLY A 98 -25.43 4.02 0.74
N LEU A 99 -24.16 4.05 0.37
CA LEU A 99 -23.70 3.90 -1.01
C LEU A 99 -23.46 2.41 -1.35
N PRO A 100 -23.74 1.96 -2.59
CA PRO A 100 -23.54 0.57 -2.98
C PRO A 100 -22.05 0.18 -2.93
N ALA A 101 -21.71 -1.09 -2.74
CA ALA A 101 -20.31 -1.53 -2.83
C ALA A 101 -19.72 -1.24 -4.23
N ARG A 102 -18.41 -0.97 -4.33
CA ARG A 102 -17.74 -0.85 -5.63
C ARG A 102 -17.74 -2.19 -6.36
N ALA A 103 -17.84 -2.14 -7.69
CA ALA A 103 -17.69 -3.33 -8.50
C ALA A 103 -16.27 -3.89 -8.36
N LYS A 104 -16.14 -5.21 -8.13
CA LYS A 104 -14.83 -5.89 -7.96
C LYS A 104 -13.85 -5.69 -9.13
N ARG A 105 -14.35 -5.30 -10.33
CA ARG A 105 -13.53 -5.06 -11.52
C ARG A 105 -12.75 -3.73 -11.47
N GLU A 106 -13.15 -2.78 -10.63
CA GLU A 106 -12.54 -1.45 -10.60
C GLU A 106 -11.30 -1.36 -9.70
N TRP A 107 -11.18 -2.22 -8.68
CA TRP A 107 -10.09 -2.17 -7.72
C TRP A 107 -9.17 -3.38 -7.84
N PRO A 108 -7.83 -3.23 -7.83
CA PRO A 108 -6.89 -4.33 -7.98
C PRO A 108 -6.74 -5.19 -6.70
N LEU A 109 -7.81 -5.37 -5.92
CA LEU A 109 -7.79 -6.09 -4.63
C LEU A 109 -7.21 -7.51 -4.77
N GLY A 110 -7.63 -8.25 -5.81
CA GLY A 110 -7.12 -9.60 -6.04
C GLY A 110 -5.61 -9.65 -6.30
N LYS A 111 -5.05 -8.63 -6.96
CA LYS A 111 -3.60 -8.51 -7.17
C LYS A 111 -2.87 -8.22 -5.86
N MET A 112 -3.44 -7.36 -5.01
CA MET A 112 -2.88 -7.03 -3.69
C MET A 112 -2.89 -8.23 -2.75
N LEU A 113 -4.02 -8.94 -2.66
CA LEU A 113 -4.15 -10.17 -1.87
C LEU A 113 -3.16 -11.24 -2.34
N GLY A 114 -3.09 -11.49 -3.65
CA GLY A 114 -2.16 -12.48 -4.20
C GLY A 114 -0.70 -12.13 -3.93
N ARG A 115 -0.32 -10.84 -3.93
CA ARG A 115 1.03 -10.43 -3.55
C ARG A 115 1.32 -10.64 -2.08
N LYS A 116 0.40 -10.22 -1.19
CA LYS A 116 0.52 -10.44 0.25
C LYS A 116 0.77 -11.91 0.55
N GLU A 117 -0.06 -12.80 0.01
CA GLU A 117 0.04 -14.25 0.21
C GLU A 117 1.35 -14.82 -0.37
N ALA A 118 1.78 -14.36 -1.54
CA ALA A 118 3.03 -14.81 -2.17
C ALA A 118 4.25 -14.42 -1.31
N THR A 119 4.32 -13.18 -0.85
CA THR A 119 5.43 -12.70 0.00
C THR A 119 5.42 -13.39 1.37
N GLU A 120 4.26 -13.56 2.01
CA GLU A 120 4.14 -14.27 3.29
C GLU A 120 4.55 -15.75 3.19
N ARG A 121 4.33 -16.39 2.03
CA ARG A 121 4.81 -17.74 1.77
C ARG A 121 6.33 -17.77 1.64
N MET A 122 6.90 -16.90 0.79
CA MET A 122 8.36 -16.80 0.60
C MET A 122 9.09 -16.54 1.92
N ARG A 123 8.59 -15.62 2.75
CA ARG A 123 9.18 -15.29 4.06
C ARG A 123 9.14 -16.43 5.07
N ARG A 124 8.11 -17.29 5.02
CA ARG A 124 8.02 -18.48 5.86
C ARG A 124 8.99 -19.59 5.45
N GLU A 125 9.37 -19.62 4.18
CA GLU A 125 10.26 -20.62 3.60
C GLU A 125 11.75 -20.19 3.66
N ARG A 126 12.05 -18.94 4.05
CA ARG A 126 13.41 -18.47 4.31
C ARG A 126 13.95 -19.09 5.62
N PRO A 127 15.11 -19.79 5.58
CA PRO A 127 15.71 -20.45 6.75
C PRO A 127 16.30 -19.47 7.77
#